data_AF-A0A6F8T1C2-F1
#
_entry.id   AF-A0A6F8T1C2-F1
#
_cell.length_a   1.000
_cell.length_b   1.000
_cell.length_c   1.000
_cell.angle_alpha   90.00
_cell.angle_beta   90.00
_cell.angle_gamma   90.00
#
_symmetry.space_group_name_H-M   'P 1'
#
loop_
_entity.id
_entity.type
_entity.pdbx_description
1 polymer ?
#
loop_
_entity_poly.entity_id
_entity_poly.type
_entity_poly.pdbx_seq_one_letter_code
_entity_poly.pdbx_strand_id
1 'polypeptide(L)' 'MSQQFEVLHKRYIPVPNWNNHHEWPRIGGLRNLIFNKDKNGFDKVIKKVGKRVLIDEVAFFQWVENQGQGA' A
#
# COMPACT_ATOMS: atom_id res chain seq x y z
N MET A 1 -21.03 -1.06 -27.67
CA MET A 1 -20.16 -0.41 -26.67
C MET A 1 -19.50 -1.52 -25.86
N SER A 2 -18.29 -1.93 -26.22
CA SER A 2 -17.56 -2.95 -25.47
C SER A 2 -16.94 -2.26 -24.26
N GLN A 3 -17.44 -2.55 -23.06
CA GLN A 3 -16.80 -2.12 -21.83
C GLN A 3 -15.46 -2.87 -21.73
N GLN A 4 -14.36 -2.16 -21.94
CA GLN A 4 -13.02 -2.68 -21.69
C GLN A 4 -12.85 -2.78 -20.17
N PHE A 5 -12.76 -4.00 -19.65
CA PHE A 5 -12.33 -4.22 -18.27
C PHE A 5 -10.83 -3.95 -18.20
N GLU A 6 -10.42 -2.86 -17.53
CA GLU A 6 -9.03 -2.67 -17.15
C GLU A 6 -8.65 -3.74 -16.12
N VAL A 7 -7.68 -4.58 -16.47
CA VAL A 7 -7.07 -5.49 -15.52
C VAL A 7 -6.17 -4.64 -14.61
N LEU A 8 -6.63 -4.36 -13.39
CA LEU A 8 -5.80 -3.73 -12.36
C LEU A 8 -4.57 -4.61 -12.11
N HIS A 9 -3.43 -4.22 -12.68
CA HIS A 9 -2.17 -4.92 -12.47
C HIS A 9 -1.71 -4.65 -11.03
N LYS A 10 -1.84 -5.67 -10.17
CA LYS A 10 -1.37 -5.59 -8.78
C LYS A 10 0.16 -5.55 -8.76
N ARG A 11 0.71 -4.40 -8.39
CA ARG A 11 2.15 -4.24 -8.15
C ARG A 11 2.46 -4.46 -6.68
N TYR A 12 3.40 -5.37 -6.42
CA TYR A 12 3.95 -5.60 -5.09
C TYR A 12 5.34 -4.96 -5.00
N ILE A 13 5.43 -3.84 -4.29
CA ILE A 13 6.64 -3.04 -4.21
C ILE A 13 7.36 -3.34 -2.90
N PRO A 14 8.63 -3.79 -2.90
CA PRO A 14 9.40 -3.91 -1.68
C PRO A 14 9.46 -2.57 -0.93
N VAL A 15 9.26 -2.59 0.40
CA VAL A 15 9.30 -1.37 1.24
C VAL A 15 10.48 -0.42 0.91
N PRO A 16 11.75 -0.86 0.79
CA PRO A 16 12.86 0.05 0.48
C PRO A 16 12.79 0.68 -0.92
N ASN A 17 12.02 0.09 -1.84
CA ASN A 17 11.89 0.55 -3.22
C ASN A 17 10.67 1.45 -3.42
N TRP A 18 9.85 1.68 -2.40
CA TRP A 18 8.63 2.49 -2.51
C TRP A 18 8.86 3.87 -3.13
N ASN A 19 9.89 4.58 -2.65
CA ASN A 19 10.20 5.92 -3.13
C ASN A 19 10.80 5.99 -4.55
N ASN A 20 11.05 4.84 -5.20
CA ASN A 20 11.36 4.80 -6.63
C ASN A 20 10.10 4.92 -7.50
N HIS A 21 8.92 4.79 -6.90
CA HIS A 21 7.63 4.79 -7.57
C HIS A 21 6.70 5.89 -7.07
N HIS A 22 6.74 6.21 -5.77
CA HIS A 22 5.85 7.17 -5.13
C HIS A 22 6.60 8.08 -4.17
N GLU A 23 6.36 9.39 -4.23
CA GLU A 23 7.04 10.36 -3.35
C GLU A 23 6.59 10.26 -1.89
N TRP A 24 5.33 9.89 -1.67
CA TRP A 24 4.71 9.78 -0.36
C TRP A 24 4.17 8.37 -0.09
N PRO A 25 4.28 7.88 1.16
CA PRO A 25 5.13 8.39 2.24
C PRO A 25 6.64 8.18 1.93
N ARG A 26 7.51 8.93 2.61
CA ARG A 26 8.95 8.59 2.67
C ARG A 26 9.12 7.23 3.37
N ILE A 27 10.19 6.48 3.07
CA ILE A 27 10.44 5.15 3.66
C ILE A 27 10.29 5.13 5.20
N GLY A 28 10.78 6.15 5.90
CA GLY A 28 10.63 6.26 7.36
C GLY A 28 9.16 6.33 7.80
N GLY A 29 8.36 7.14 7.11
CA GLY A 29 6.91 7.24 7.33
C GLY A 29 6.19 5.93 6.97
N LEU A 30 6.57 5.29 5.87
CA LEU A 30 6.04 3.98 5.48
C LEU A 30 6.31 2.92 6.55
N ARG A 31 7.52 2.88 7.10
CA ARG A 31 7.87 1.98 8.22
C ARG A 31 7.03 2.27 9.46
N ASN A 32 6.75 3.53 9.76
CA ASN A 32 5.88 3.88 10.88
C ASN A 32 4.42 3.41 10.65
N LEU A 33 3.90 3.55 9.43
CA LEU A 33 2.58 3.01 9.07
C LEU A 33 2.54 1.48 9.25
N ILE A 34 3.57 0.78 8.78
CA ILE A 34 3.70 -0.68 8.92
C ILE A 34 3.81 -1.11 10.38
N PHE A 35 4.57 -0.39 11.20
CA PHE A 35 4.72 -0.69 12.62
C PHE A 35 3.39 -0.58 13.37
N ASN A 36 2.57 0.41 13.01
CA ASN A 36 1.27 0.66 13.61
C ASN A 36 0.10 0.01 12.85
N LYS A 37 0.38 -0.97 11.97
CA LYS A 37 -0.58 -1.54 11.01
C LYS A 37 -1.88 -2.04 11.65
N ASP A 38 -1.81 -2.57 12.86
CA ASP A 38 -2.98 -3.12 13.57
C ASP A 38 -3.87 -2.02 14.18
N LYS A 39 -3.39 -0.78 14.24
CA LYS A 39 -4.11 0.38 14.78
C LYS A 39 -4.67 1.30 13.68
N ASN A 40 -3.98 1.39 12.54
CA ASN A 40 -4.33 2.30 11.44
C ASN A 40 -4.94 1.57 10.23
N GLY A 41 -5.16 0.25 10.31
CA GLY A 41 -5.72 -0.56 9.23
C GLY A 41 -4.77 -0.79 8.05
N PHE A 42 -3.47 -0.51 8.22
CA PHE A 42 -2.45 -0.69 7.18
C PHE A 42 -2.02 -2.15 7.02
N ASP A 43 -2.56 -3.08 7.82
CA ASP A 43 -2.29 -4.51 7.74
C ASP A 43 -2.71 -5.10 6.40
N LYS A 44 -3.81 -4.59 5.82
CA LYS A 44 -4.36 -4.98 4.51
C LYS A 44 -3.47 -4.56 3.33
N VAL A 45 -2.59 -3.57 3.54
CA VAL A 45 -1.68 -3.03 2.53
C VAL A 45 -0.41 -3.89 2.40
N ILE A 46 -0.10 -4.69 3.41
CA ILE A 46 1.20 -5.35 3.53
C ILE A 46 1.11 -6.82 3.11
N LYS A 47 2.06 -7.25 2.28
CA LYS A 47 2.31 -8.68 2.01
C LYS A 47 3.67 -9.11 2.53
N LYS A 48 3.69 -10.08 3.45
CA LYS A 48 4.92 -10.73 3.91
C LYS A 48 5.23 -11.94 3.04
N VAL A 49 6.45 -12.01 2.51
CA VAL A 49 6.96 -13.15 1.73
C VAL A 49 8.35 -13.50 2.27
N GLY A 50 8.40 -14.52 3.12
CA GLY A 50 9.60 -14.88 3.87
C GLY A 50 10.09 -13.71 4.72
N LYS A 51 11.34 -13.28 4.50
CA LYS A 51 11.96 -12.13 5.21
C LYS A 51 11.65 -10.77 4.58
N ARG A 52 10.87 -10.73 3.48
CA ARG A 52 10.56 -9.49 2.76
C ARG A 52 9.17 -8.98 3.08
N VAL A 53 9.05 -7.66 3.17
CA VAL A 53 7.78 -6.94 3.29
C VAL A 53 7.56 -6.18 1.98
N LEU A 54 6.42 -6.45 1.35
CA LEU A 54 5.98 -5.82 0.12
C LEU A 54 4.74 -4.98 0.42
N ILE A 55 4.57 -3.90 -0.33
CA ILE A 55 3.38 -3.05 -0.36
C ILE A 55 2.55 -3.48 -1.56
N ASP A 56 1.31 -3.86 -1.33
CA ASP A 56 0.31 -3.97 -2.39
C ASP A 56 -0.12 -2.55 -2.76
N GLU A 57 0.31 -2.07 -3.93
CA GLU A 57 0.11 -0.69 -4.38
C GLU A 57 -1.37 -0.33 -4.50
N VAL A 58 -2.20 -1.25 -5.00
CA VAL A 58 -3.64 -1.02 -5.12
C VAL A 58 -4.27 -0.91 -3.74
N ALA A 59 -3.93 -1.82 -2.82
CA ALA A 59 -4.44 -1.77 -1.46
C ALA A 59 -3.97 -0.52 -0.71
N PHE A 60 -2.77 -0.02 -0.99
CA PHE A 60 -2.27 1.24 -0.43
C PHE A 60 -3.17 2.40 -0.84
N PHE A 61 -3.49 2.57 -2.13
CA PHE A 61 -4.34 3.67 -2.57
C PHE A 61 -5.77 3.55 -2.03
N GLN A 62 -6.34 2.34 -2.03
CA GLN A 62 -7.63 2.10 -1.38
C GLN A 62 -7.60 2.48 0.11
N TRP A 63 -6.51 2.16 0.81
CA TRP A 63 -6.35 2.55 2.21
C TRP A 63 -6.29 4.08 2.37
N VAL A 64 -5.56 4.78 1.49
CA VAL A 64 -5.48 6.25 1.46
C VAL A 64 -6.84 6.88 1.24
N GLU A 65 -7.61 6.41 0.27
CA GLU A 65 -8.97 6.91 -0.03
C GLU A 65 -9.90 6.77 1.18
N ASN A 66 -9.73 5.70 1.97
CA ASN A 66 -10.50 5.46 3.18
C ASN A 66 -9.95 6.20 4.41
N GLN A 67 -8.77 6.85 4.33
CA GLN A 67 -8.29 7.70 5.43
C GLN A 67 -9.11 8.98 5.49
N GLY A 68 -9.41 9.44 6.71
CA GLY A 68 -10.20 10.66 6.91
C GLY A 68 -11.71 10.51 6.68
N GLN A 69 -12.18 9.35 6.20
CA GLN A 69 -13.61 8.98 6.21
C GLN A 69 -14.07 8.52 7.61
N GLY A 70 -13.55 9.14 8.66
CA GLY A 70 -13.95 8.88 10.04
C GLY A 70 -15.44 9.13 10.26
N ALA A 71 -15.99 8.31 11.16
CA ALA A 71 -17.34 8.31 11.71
C ALA A 71 -17.84 9.66 12.25
#